data_AF-A0A7J4MRD8-F1
#
_entry.id   AF-A0A7J4MRD8-F1
#
_cell.length_a   1.000
_cell.length_b   1.000
_cell.length_c   1.000
_cell.angle_alpha   90.00
_cell.angle_beta   90.00
_cell.angle_gamma   90.00
#
_symmetry.space_group_name_H-M   'P 1'
#
loop_
_entity.id
_entity.type
_entity.pdbx_description
1 polymer ?
#
loop_
_entity_poly.entity_id
_entity_poly.type
_entity_poly.pdbx_seq_one_letter_code
_entity_poly.pdbx_strand_id
1 'polypeptide(L)' 'MNSKSLVIGGLYLIFGLYFVNYPFSFVKIPAIVSKIDPWLIFIGGIFILWGAINYFRLNRVRA' A
#
# COMPACT_ATOMS: atom_id res chain seq x y z
N MET A 1 18.14 -6.49 -9.77
CA MET A 1 17.02 -6.31 -8.81
C MET A 1 16.94 -7.54 -7.92
N ASN A 2 17.20 -7.41 -6.62
CA ASN A 2 17.30 -8.56 -5.71
C ASN A 2 15.91 -9.11 -5.34
N SER A 3 15.82 -10.42 -5.11
CA SER A 3 14.58 -11.09 -4.68
C SER A 3 13.94 -10.43 -3.46
N LYS A 4 14.75 -9.99 -2.49
CA LYS A 4 14.30 -9.24 -1.30
C LYS A 4 13.58 -7.93 -1.65
N SER A 5 14.05 -7.20 -2.67
CA SER A 5 13.42 -5.96 -3.14
C SER A 5 12.07 -6.22 -3.81
N LEU A 6 11.95 -7.33 -4.54
CA LEU A 6 10.68 -7.70 -5.17
C LEU A 6 9.63 -8.06 -4.11
N VAL A 7 10.02 -8.81 -3.07
CA VAL A 7 9.13 -9.15 -1.95
C VAL A 7 8.65 -7.89 -1.22
N ILE A 8 9.57 -6.99 -0.87
CA ILE A 8 9.23 -5.75 -0.16
C ILE A 8 8.29 -4.89 -1.02
N GLY A 9 8.65 -4.61 -2.27
CA GLY A 9 7.80 -3.80 -3.14
C GLY A 9 6.44 -4.46 -3.44
N GLY A 10 6.39 -5.79 -3.52
CA GLY A 10 5.14 -6.55 -3.64
C GLY A 10 4.23 -6.39 -2.43
N LEU A 11 4.78 -6.41 -1.21
CA LEU A 11 4.01 -6.14 0.02
C LEU A 11 3.42 -4.73 0.01
N TYR A 12 4.21 -3.72 -0.37
CA TYR A 12 3.71 -2.35 -0.50
C TYR A 12 2.52 -2.25 -1.47
N LEU A 13 2.59 -2.94 -2.62
CA LEU A 13 1.48 -2.96 -3.58
C LEU A 13 0.23 -3.63 -3.02
N ILE A 14 0.37 -4.79 -2.35
CA ILE A 14 -0.77 -5.52 -1.78
C ILE A 14 -1.48 -4.69 -0.71
N PHE A 15 -0.73 -4.13 0.25
CA PHE A 15 -1.30 -3.30 1.31
C PHE A 15 -1.86 -1.98 0.78
N GLY A 16 -1.15 -1.32 -0.16
CA GLY A 16 -1.62 -0.10 -0.78
C GLY A 16 -2.95 -0.30 -1.51
N LEU A 17 -3.07 -1.35 -2.32
CA LEU A 17 -4.32 -1.70 -3.01
C LEU A 17 -5.44 -2.04 -2.02
N TYR A 18 -5.14 -2.79 -0.95
CA TYR A 18 -6.13 -3.12 0.08
C TYR A 18 -6.71 -1.86 0.75
N PHE A 19 -5.87 -0.90 1.11
CA PHE A 19 -6.30 0.35 1.75
C PHE A 19 -6.95 1.34 0.77
N VAL A 20 -6.51 1.40 -0.48
CA VAL A 20 -7.19 2.22 -1.52
C VAL A 20 -8.58 1.66 -1.83
N ASN A 21 -8.77 0.35 -1.69
CA ASN A 21 -10.07 -0.28 -1.88
C ASN A 21 -11.02 -0.12 -0.67
N TYR A 22 -10.52 0.45 0.43
CA TYR A 22 -11.26 0.64 1.69
C TYR A 22 -12.57 1.44 1.52
N PRO A 23 -12.59 2.61 0.85
CA PRO A 23 -13.82 3.41 0.71
C PRO A 23 -14.91 2.70 -0.06
N PHE A 24 -14.52 1.76 -0.93
CA PHE A 24 -15.43 1.02 -1.80
C PHE A 24 -16.00 -0.24 -1.14
N SER A 25 -15.59 -0.57 0.09
CA SER A 25 -16.14 -1.66 0.92
C SER A 25 -16.18 -3.04 0.24
N PHE A 26 -15.27 -3.33 -0.69
CA PHE A 26 -15.22 -4.63 -1.40
C PHE A 26 -14.96 -5.84 -0.47
N VAL A 27 -14.38 -5.62 0.71
CA VAL A 27 -14.07 -6.66 1.70
C VAL A 27 -14.58 -6.21 3.07
N LYS A 28 -15.20 -7.12 3.84
CA LYS A 28 -15.64 -6.85 5.21
C LYS A 28 -14.45 -6.63 6.13
N ILE A 29 -14.47 -5.53 6.86
CA ILE A 29 -13.33 -5.05 7.63
C ILE A 29 -13.56 -5.27 9.12
N PRO A 30 -12.52 -5.63 9.90
CA PRO A 30 -12.62 -5.72 11.35
C PRO A 30 -13.08 -4.40 12.00
N ALA A 31 -13.90 -4.53 13.05
CA ALA A 31 -14.54 -3.42 13.77
C ALA A 31 -13.57 -2.41 14.42
N ILE A 32 -12.29 -2.77 14.56
CA ILE A 32 -11.23 -1.88 15.02
C ILE A 32 -10.89 -0.81 13.98
N VAL A 33 -10.88 -1.19 12.70
CA VAL A 33 -10.51 -0.30 11.61
C VAL A 33 -11.71 0.52 11.14
N SER A 34 -12.93 0.02 11.33
CA SER A 34 -14.17 0.72 10.98
C SER A 34 -14.43 2.01 11.78
N LYS A 35 -13.69 2.25 12.85
CA LYS A 35 -13.75 3.49 13.65
C LYS A 35 -12.88 4.62 13.08
N ILE A 36 -11.99 4.29 12.15
CA ILE A 36 -11.09 5.25 11.52
C ILE A 36 -11.79 5.85 10.29
N ASP A 37 -11.59 7.14 10.06
CA ASP A 37 -12.13 7.84 8.90
C ASP A 37 -11.71 7.13 7.59
N PRO A 38 -12.66 6.69 6.74
CA PRO A 38 -12.35 6.02 5.48
C PRO A 38 -11.43 6.81 4.55
N TRP A 39 -11.51 8.14 4.57
CA TRP A 39 -10.64 9.00 3.78
C TRP A 39 -9.20 8.97 4.28
N LEU A 40 -9.00 8.88 5.59
CA LEU A 40 -7.66 8.75 6.18
C LEU A 40 -7.00 7.44 5.72
N ILE A 41 -7.75 6.34 5.70
CA ILE A 41 -7.25 5.03 5.24
C ILE A 41 -6.94 5.06 3.74
N PHE A 42 -7.81 5.69 2.95
CA PHE A 42 -7.59 5.86 1.52
C PHE A 42 -6.31 6.64 1.22
N ILE A 43 -6.12 7.79 1.88
CA ILE A 43 -4.91 8.61 1.74
C ILE A 43 -3.68 7.82 2.19
N GLY A 44 -3.77 7.07 3.28
CA GLY A 44 -2.71 6.16 3.73
C GLY A 44 -2.34 5.12 2.66
N GLY A 45 -3.34 4.52 2.01
CA GLY A 45 -3.14 3.60 0.89
C GLY A 45 -2.42 4.24 -0.30
N ILE A 46 -2.80 5.46 -0.68
CA ILE A 46 -2.12 6.22 -1.74
C ILE A 46 -0.65 6.48 -1.37
N PHE A 47 -0.37 6.89 -0.14
CA PHE A 47 1.01 7.10 0.31
C PHE A 47 1.84 5.81 0.28
N ILE A 48 1.25 4.66 0.63
CA ILE A 48 1.91 3.36 0.54
C ILE A 48 2.24 3.04 -0.93
N LEU A 49 1.30 3.23 -1.86
CA LEU A 49 1.56 3.03 -3.29
C LEU A 49 2.67 3.97 -3.79
N TRP A 50 2.65 5.22 -3.37
CA TRP A 50 3.70 6.17 -3.73
C TRP A 50 5.07 5.79 -3.15
N GLY A 51 5.09 5.25 -1.93
CA GLY A 51 6.27 4.64 -1.33
C GLY A 51 6.80 3.46 -2.15
N ALA A 52 5.90 2.60 -2.65
CA ALA A 52 6.27 1.48 -3.53
C ALA A 52 6.97 1.97 -4.81
N ILE A 53 6.40 2.99 -5.47
CA ILE A 53 6.96 3.59 -6.68
C ILE A 53 8.36 4.16 -6.39
N ASN A 54 8.52 4.90 -5.30
CA ASN A 54 9.82 5.47 -4.92
C ASN A 54 10.84 4.39 -4.55
N TYR A 55 10.41 3.33 -3.88
CA TYR A 55 11.25 2.19 -3.53
C TYR A 55 11.81 1.51 -4.77
N PHE A 56 10.95 1.21 -5.76
CA PHE A 56 11.40 0.64 -7.03
C PHE A 56 12.27 1.61 -7.84
N ARG A 57 11.95 2.92 -7.84
CA ARG A 57 12.75 3.93 -8.52
C ARG A 57 14.17 4.02 -7.95
N LEU A 58 14.31 4.08 -6.63
CA LEU A 58 15.61 4.12 -5.96
C LEU A 58 16.40 2.84 -6.18
N ASN A 59 15.76 1.67 -6.12
CA ASN A 59 16.43 0.40 -6.36
C ASN A 59 16.81 0.17 -7.83
N ARG A 60 16.17 0.85 -8.78
CA ARG A 60 16.60 0.89 -10.18
C ARG A 60 17.84 1.77 -10.37
N VAL A 61 17.92 2.90 -9.67
CA VAL A 61 19.06 3.84 -9.76
C VAL A 61 20.30 3.33 -9.02
N ARG A 62 20.12 2.52 -7.96
CA ARG A 62 21.21 1.89 -7.20
C ARG A 62 21.73 0.58 -7.79
N ALA A 63 21.07 0.05 -8.83
CA ALA A 63 21.41 -1.21 -9.48
C ALA A 63 22.40 -1.00 -10.64
#